data_AF-A0A1C5IQP7-F1
#
_entry.id   AF-A0A1C5IQP7-F1
#
_cell.length_a   1.000
_cell.length_b   1.000
_cell.length_c   1.000
_cell.angle_alpha   90.00
_cell.angle_beta   90.00
_cell.angle_gamma   90.00
#
_symmetry.space_group_name_H-M   'P 1'
#
loop_
_entity.id
_entity.type
_entity.pdbx_description
1 polymer ?
#
loop_
_entity_poly.entity_id
_entity_poly.type
_entity_poly.pdbx_seq_one_letter_code
_entity_poly.pdbx_strand_id
1 'polypeptide(L)'
;MTDLQSWVAPTYDRLADLLAAATVETWDAPSLCEKWLVRHVIAHVTMPARLTPEQFGAEMAAAGGDFAVLSDTVATRDASLPVVNLLDQLRSPTLHAWQPPGGGAAGALSHAVIHSLDVTIALDRPAVAPTESVIAVLDRLTAANGTWFGVDLTGVRLDATDTDWSWGSGRPVRTDSGSLLALLSGRALPDGRTLPRV
;
A
#
# COMPACT_ATOMS: atom_id res chain seq x y z
N MET A 1 6.47 0.25 -23.59
CA MET A 1 5.68 -0.31 -22.47
C MET A 1 6.41 0.05 -21.20
N THR A 2 5.73 0.66 -20.24
CA THR A 2 6.34 0.99 -18.94
C THR A 2 6.58 -0.28 -18.15
N ASP A 3 7.80 -0.51 -17.69
CA ASP A 3 8.12 -1.64 -16.83
C ASP A 3 7.66 -1.35 -15.39
N LEU A 4 6.46 -1.81 -15.04
CA LEU A 4 5.88 -1.58 -13.72
C LEU A 4 6.71 -2.17 -12.57
N GLN A 5 7.43 -3.27 -12.81
CA GLN A 5 8.24 -3.91 -11.77
C GLN A 5 9.41 -3.00 -11.36
N SER A 6 9.94 -2.21 -12.31
CA SER A 6 11.07 -1.31 -12.05
C SER A 6 10.81 -0.25 -10.98
N TRP A 7 9.53 0.01 -10.65
CA TRP A 7 9.14 0.97 -9.61
C TRP A 7 8.95 0.35 -8.22
N VAL A 8 8.96 -0.97 -8.09
CA VAL A 8 8.79 -1.65 -6.78
C VAL A 8 9.99 -1.38 -5.88
N ALA A 9 11.21 -1.66 -6.37
CA ALA A 9 12.45 -1.44 -5.63
C ALA A 9 12.60 0.01 -5.12
N PRO A 10 12.54 1.07 -5.96
CA PRO A 10 12.72 2.44 -5.47
C PRO A 10 11.61 2.87 -4.49
N THR A 11 10.40 2.31 -4.57
CA THR A 11 9.34 2.60 -3.60
C THR A 11 9.70 2.04 -2.22
N TYR A 12 10.11 0.77 -2.14
CA TYR A 12 10.48 0.17 -0.86
C TYR A 12 11.81 0.67 -0.31
N ASP A 13 12.80 0.96 -1.16
CA ASP A 13 14.08 1.50 -0.72
C ASP A 13 13.91 2.88 -0.05
N ARG A 14 13.11 3.76 -0.65
CA ARG A 14 12.83 5.08 -0.07
C ARG A 14 11.95 4.99 1.18
N LEU A 15 11.04 4.02 1.24
CA LEU A 15 10.29 3.74 2.47
C LEU A 15 11.24 3.27 3.59
N ALA A 16 12.21 2.42 3.27
CA ALA A 16 13.23 1.98 4.20
C ALA A 16 14.14 3.13 4.64
N ASP A 17 14.54 4.04 3.72
CA ASP A 17 15.31 5.24 4.05
C ASP A 17 14.55 6.15 5.04
N LEU A 18 13.27 6.39 4.77
CA LEU A 18 12.40 7.21 5.63
C LEU A 18 12.30 6.61 7.05
N LEU A 19 12.14 5.29 7.16
CA LEU A 19 11.94 4.60 8.43
C LEU A 19 13.25 4.32 9.19
N ALA A 20 14.38 4.21 8.50
CA ALA A 20 15.69 4.07 9.13
C ALA A 20 16.10 5.33 9.91
N ALA A 21 15.63 6.51 9.46
CA ALA A 21 15.82 7.78 10.15
C ALA A 21 14.77 8.07 11.22
N ALA A 22 13.76 7.21 11.37
CA ALA A 22 12.63 7.42 12.27
C ALA A 22 12.92 6.99 13.70
N THR A 23 12.21 7.60 14.65
CA THR A 23 12.28 7.19 16.07
C THR A 23 11.51 5.90 16.32
N VAL A 24 11.73 5.24 17.45
CA VAL A 24 10.99 4.03 17.82
C VAL A 24 9.48 4.30 17.91
N GLU A 25 9.09 5.48 18.40
CA GLU A 25 7.68 5.90 18.51
C GLU A 25 7.00 6.00 17.14
N THR A 26 7.76 6.30 16.08
CA THR A 26 7.23 6.34 14.70
C THR A 26 6.78 4.96 14.25
N TRP A 27 7.48 3.90 14.65
CA TRP A 27 7.10 2.52 14.32
C TRP A 27 5.82 2.09 15.06
N ASP A 28 5.50 2.74 16.18
CA ASP A 28 4.30 2.55 16.99
C ASP A 28 3.16 3.52 16.67
N ALA A 29 3.34 4.41 15.69
CA ALA A 29 2.27 5.29 15.24
C ALA A 29 1.19 4.50 14.48
N PRO A 30 -0.09 4.91 14.57
CA PRO A 30 -1.15 4.39 13.70
C PRO A 30 -0.82 4.60 12.22
N SER A 31 -1.22 3.65 11.38
CA SER A 31 -1.19 3.76 9.91
C SER A 31 -2.60 3.98 9.35
N LEU A 32 -2.75 4.13 8.03
CA LEU A 32 -4.08 4.13 7.39
C LEU A 32 -4.73 2.74 7.32
N CYS A 33 -3.96 1.66 7.52
CA CYS A 33 -4.54 0.33 7.75
C CYS A 33 -5.20 0.33 9.12
N GLU A 34 -6.52 0.13 9.18
CA GLU A 34 -7.27 0.10 10.43
C GLU A 34 -6.63 -0.90 11.42
N LYS A 35 -6.46 -0.49 12.68
CA LYS A 35 -5.84 -1.27 13.78
C LYS A 35 -4.35 -1.58 13.59
N TRP A 36 -3.74 -1.22 12.47
CA TRP A 36 -2.34 -1.47 12.22
C TRP A 36 -1.51 -0.23 12.53
N LEU A 37 -0.48 -0.43 13.33
CA LEU A 37 0.64 0.50 13.46
C LEU A 37 1.56 0.41 12.24
N VAL A 38 2.47 1.38 12.06
CA VAL A 38 3.49 1.37 11.00
C VAL A 38 4.25 0.04 10.95
N ARG A 39 4.70 -0.49 12.09
CA ARG A 39 5.38 -1.80 12.16
C ARG A 39 4.56 -2.97 11.61
N HIS A 40 3.24 -2.94 11.74
CA HIS A 40 2.34 -3.98 11.22
C HIS A 40 2.27 -3.92 9.69
N VAL A 41 2.19 -2.70 9.13
CA VAL A 41 2.28 -2.50 7.68
C VAL A 41 3.61 -3.02 7.16
N ILE A 42 4.73 -2.65 7.79
CA ILE A 42 6.05 -3.10 7.33
C ILE A 42 6.20 -4.62 7.44
N ALA A 43 5.76 -5.21 8.55
CA ALA A 43 5.72 -6.66 8.71
C ALA A 43 4.90 -7.32 7.59
N HIS A 44 3.70 -6.82 7.29
CA HIS A 44 2.87 -7.33 6.20
C HIS A 44 3.58 -7.24 4.85
N VAL A 45 4.06 -6.06 4.46
CA VAL A 45 4.57 -5.88 3.09
C VAL A 45 5.86 -6.64 2.83
N THR A 46 6.62 -6.95 3.88
CA THR A 46 7.86 -7.73 3.80
C THR A 46 7.64 -9.23 3.95
N MET A 47 6.41 -9.69 4.22
CA MET A 47 6.04 -11.11 4.27
C MET A 47 6.56 -11.92 3.07
N PRO A 48 6.48 -11.43 1.81
CA PRO A 48 6.97 -12.18 0.66
C PRO A 48 8.50 -12.41 0.64
N ALA A 49 9.27 -11.61 1.38
CA ALA A 49 10.70 -11.83 1.55
C ALA A 49 11.00 -12.96 2.56
N ARG A 50 10.03 -13.35 3.38
CA ARG A 50 10.18 -14.34 4.46
C ARG A 50 9.52 -15.67 4.15
N LEU A 51 8.35 -15.67 3.52
CA LEU A 51 7.58 -16.89 3.26
C LEU A 51 7.89 -17.47 1.90
N THR A 52 8.19 -18.76 1.86
CA THR A 52 8.14 -19.52 0.60
C THR A 52 6.68 -19.69 0.13
N PRO A 53 6.44 -19.99 -1.14
CA PRO A 53 5.09 -20.28 -1.63
C PRO A 53 4.37 -21.38 -0.85
N GLU A 54 5.09 -22.42 -0.41
CA GLU A 54 4.53 -23.53 0.38
C GLU A 54 4.12 -23.06 1.78
N GLN A 55 4.95 -22.23 2.44
CA GLN A 55 4.63 -21.65 3.74
C GLN A 55 3.42 -20.71 3.64
N PHE A 56 3.39 -19.86 2.62
CA PHE A 56 2.24 -19.00 2.35
C PHE A 56 0.97 -19.82 2.12
N GLY A 57 1.04 -20.91 1.35
CA GLY A 57 -0.10 -21.81 1.13
C GLY A 57 -0.58 -22.49 2.42
N ALA A 58 0.33 -22.90 3.29
CA ALA A 58 -0.01 -23.47 4.59
C ALA A 58 -0.67 -22.44 5.53
N GLU A 59 -0.16 -21.21 5.58
CA GLU A 59 -0.76 -20.13 6.36
C GLU A 59 -2.13 -19.73 5.81
N MET A 60 -2.29 -19.73 4.48
CA MET A 60 -3.59 -19.46 3.83
C MET A 60 -4.62 -20.54 4.18
N ALA A 61 -4.20 -21.81 4.18
CA ALA A 61 -5.06 -22.91 4.61
C ALA A 61 -5.42 -22.81 6.10
N ALA A 62 -4.48 -22.43 6.95
CA ALA A 62 -4.73 -22.19 8.37
C ALA A 62 -5.70 -21.02 8.63
N ALA A 63 -5.70 -20.03 7.75
CA ALA A 63 -6.65 -18.91 7.74
C ALA A 63 -8.01 -19.27 7.09
N GLY A 64 -8.24 -20.53 6.70
CA GLY A 64 -9.50 -20.95 6.05
C GLY A 64 -9.70 -20.37 4.66
N GLY A 65 -8.63 -19.95 3.98
CA GLY A 65 -8.69 -19.27 2.69
C GLY A 65 -9.00 -17.77 2.78
N ASP A 66 -9.10 -17.20 3.98
CA ASP A 66 -9.31 -15.77 4.20
C ASP A 66 -7.97 -15.04 4.26
N PHE A 67 -7.67 -14.25 3.22
CA PHE A 67 -6.44 -13.47 3.17
C PHE A 67 -6.39 -12.37 4.23
N ALA A 68 -7.52 -11.80 4.65
CA ALA A 68 -7.54 -10.77 5.68
C ALA A 68 -7.10 -11.36 7.03
N VAL A 69 -7.59 -12.57 7.35
CA VAL A 69 -7.16 -13.31 8.56
C VAL A 69 -5.67 -13.64 8.49
N LEU A 70 -5.16 -14.09 7.34
CA LEU A 70 -3.73 -14.32 7.15
C LEU A 70 -2.94 -13.01 7.35
N SER A 71 -3.34 -11.93 6.69
CA SER A 71 -2.60 -10.67 6.72
C SER A 71 -2.52 -10.10 8.13
N ASP A 72 -3.62 -10.14 8.88
CA ASP A 72 -3.65 -9.69 10.28
C ASP A 72 -2.77 -10.57 11.18
N THR A 73 -2.81 -11.89 10.96
CA THR A 73 -2.00 -12.85 11.72
C THR A 73 -0.51 -12.61 11.50
N VAL A 74 -0.08 -12.49 10.24
CA VAL A 74 1.31 -12.24 9.88
C VAL A 74 1.76 -10.87 10.36
N ALA A 75 0.96 -9.82 10.13
CA ALA A 75 1.30 -8.46 10.56
C ALA A 75 1.49 -8.40 12.07
N THR A 76 0.60 -9.01 12.85
CA THR A 76 0.68 -9.05 14.32
C THR A 76 1.90 -9.83 14.81
N ARG A 77 2.14 -11.03 14.24
CA ARG A 77 3.26 -11.88 14.61
C ARG A 77 4.60 -11.20 14.30
N ASP A 78 4.74 -10.71 13.08
CA ASP A 78 6.02 -10.27 12.53
C ASP A 78 6.34 -8.79 12.86
N ALA A 79 5.38 -8.01 13.37
CA ALA A 79 5.61 -6.65 13.88
C ALA A 79 6.57 -6.59 15.09
N SER A 80 6.83 -7.74 15.73
CA SER A 80 7.78 -7.88 16.83
C SER A 80 9.22 -8.15 16.37
N LEU A 81 9.44 -8.37 15.07
CA LEU A 81 10.78 -8.59 14.51
C LEU A 81 11.68 -7.35 14.73
N PRO A 82 13.01 -7.54 14.85
CA PRO A 82 13.94 -6.42 14.91
C PRO A 82 13.76 -5.47 13.73
N VAL A 83 13.69 -4.17 14.00
CA VAL A 83 13.52 -3.11 12.98
C VAL A 83 14.52 -3.26 11.85
N VAL A 84 15.78 -3.56 12.17
CA VAL A 84 16.83 -3.79 11.16
C VAL A 84 16.48 -4.91 10.18
N ASN A 85 15.88 -6.01 10.65
CA ASN A 85 15.49 -7.12 9.78
C ASN A 85 14.36 -6.71 8.83
N LEU A 86 13.40 -5.92 9.31
CA LEU A 86 12.30 -5.41 8.49
C LEU A 86 12.80 -4.42 7.43
N LEU A 87 13.75 -3.54 7.79
CA LEU A 87 14.40 -2.63 6.86
C LEU A 87 15.22 -3.38 5.80
N ASP A 88 15.96 -4.41 6.18
CA ASP A 88 16.72 -5.24 5.24
C ASP A 88 15.80 -5.98 4.28
N GLN A 89 14.64 -6.44 4.75
CA GLN A 89 13.64 -7.12 3.92
C GLN A 89 12.98 -6.17 2.92
N LEU A 90 12.70 -4.91 3.30
CA LEU A 90 12.24 -3.88 2.36
C LEU A 90 13.23 -3.66 1.21
N ARG A 91 14.53 -3.77 1.50
CA ARG A 91 15.61 -3.62 0.51
C ARG A 91 15.97 -4.92 -0.23
N SER A 92 15.28 -6.02 0.05
CA SER A 92 15.69 -7.33 -0.46
C SER A 92 15.34 -7.49 -1.94
N PRO A 93 16.25 -8.05 -2.77
CA PRO A 93 15.94 -8.42 -4.15
C PRO A 93 14.76 -9.38 -4.25
N THR A 94 14.55 -10.23 -3.25
CA THR A 94 13.40 -11.14 -3.15
C THR A 94 12.09 -10.37 -3.12
N LEU A 95 11.96 -9.35 -2.26
CA LEU A 95 10.77 -8.51 -2.23
C LEU A 95 10.63 -7.71 -3.52
N HIS A 96 11.72 -7.17 -4.05
CA HIS A 96 11.71 -6.34 -5.26
C HIS A 96 11.30 -7.11 -6.51
N ALA A 97 11.58 -8.42 -6.57
CA ALA A 97 11.19 -9.31 -7.66
C ALA A 97 9.84 -10.01 -7.43
N TRP A 98 9.27 -9.91 -6.21
CA TRP A 98 8.03 -10.59 -5.88
C TRP A 98 6.84 -10.09 -6.70
N GLN A 99 5.94 -11.01 -7.02
CA GLN A 99 4.65 -10.74 -7.62
C GLN A 99 3.56 -11.53 -6.90
N PRO A 100 2.44 -10.90 -6.50
CA PRO A 100 1.35 -11.62 -5.86
C PRO A 100 0.71 -12.63 -6.81
N PRO A 101 0.22 -13.78 -6.32
CA PRO A 101 -0.50 -14.76 -7.12
C PRO A 101 -1.63 -14.12 -7.93
N GLY A 102 -1.58 -14.24 -9.26
CA GLY A 102 -2.58 -13.68 -10.18
C GLY A 102 -2.50 -12.16 -10.41
N GLY A 103 -1.68 -11.41 -9.66
CA GLY A 103 -1.58 -9.95 -9.78
C GLY A 103 -0.40 -9.45 -10.63
N GLY A 104 0.66 -10.26 -10.76
CA GLY A 104 1.84 -9.93 -11.55
C GLY A 104 2.55 -8.65 -11.09
N ALA A 105 3.36 -8.05 -11.97
CA ALA A 105 4.11 -6.82 -11.68
C ALA A 105 3.21 -5.65 -11.27
N ALA A 106 2.01 -5.55 -11.85
CA ALA A 106 1.08 -4.50 -11.52
C ALA A 106 0.47 -4.67 -10.12
N GLY A 107 0.20 -5.91 -9.69
CA GLY A 107 -0.20 -6.20 -8.31
C GLY A 107 0.92 -5.90 -7.31
N ALA A 108 2.17 -6.24 -7.65
CA ALA A 108 3.33 -5.92 -6.83
C ALA A 108 3.48 -4.40 -6.64
N LEU A 109 3.35 -3.63 -7.73
CA LEU A 109 3.40 -2.18 -7.69
C LEU A 109 2.26 -1.58 -6.86
N SER A 110 1.01 -2.00 -7.11
CA SER A 110 -0.14 -1.53 -6.32
C SER A 110 0.08 -1.77 -4.82
N HIS A 111 0.52 -2.96 -4.44
CA HIS A 111 0.81 -3.29 -3.05
C HIS A 111 1.91 -2.40 -2.45
N ALA A 112 3.03 -2.20 -3.16
CA ALA A 112 4.13 -1.35 -2.70
C ALA A 112 3.69 0.11 -2.52
N VAL A 113 3.01 0.68 -3.52
CA VAL A 113 2.58 2.08 -3.51
C VAL A 113 1.51 2.32 -2.44
N ILE A 114 0.45 1.51 -2.40
CA ILE A 114 -0.66 1.66 -1.44
C ILE A 114 -0.13 1.61 -0.01
N HIS A 115 0.66 0.58 0.33
CA HIS A 115 1.15 0.45 1.70
C HIS A 115 2.27 1.44 2.06
N SER A 116 3.01 1.95 1.08
CA SER A 116 3.89 3.10 1.34
C SER A 116 3.08 4.34 1.72
N LEU A 117 1.93 4.58 1.08
CA LEU A 117 1.04 5.69 1.40
C LEU A 117 0.30 5.49 2.73
N ASP A 118 -0.04 4.24 3.07
CA ASP A 118 -0.60 3.90 4.38
C ASP A 118 0.32 4.34 5.53
N VAL A 119 1.63 4.39 5.29
CA VAL A 119 2.64 4.89 6.23
C VAL A 119 2.86 6.40 6.06
N THR A 120 3.17 6.88 4.85
CA THR A 120 3.61 8.27 4.68
C THR A 120 2.50 9.27 4.99
N ILE A 121 1.26 9.00 4.57
CA ILE A 121 0.13 9.90 4.85
C ILE A 121 -0.16 9.94 6.35
N ALA A 122 -0.15 8.78 7.02
CA ALA A 122 -0.41 8.70 8.46
C ALA A 122 0.65 9.44 9.30
N LEU A 123 1.88 9.51 8.79
CA LEU A 123 3.00 10.22 9.43
C LEU A 123 3.14 11.69 8.99
N ASP A 124 2.22 12.21 8.19
CA ASP A 124 2.31 13.55 7.57
C ASP A 124 3.66 13.74 6.82
N ARG A 125 3.98 12.76 5.97
CA ARG A 125 5.17 12.74 5.12
C ARG A 125 4.80 12.71 3.64
N PRO A 126 5.64 13.33 2.77
CA PRO A 126 5.48 13.19 1.33
C PRO A 126 5.52 11.72 0.89
N ALA A 127 4.82 11.43 -0.21
CA ALA A 127 4.90 10.11 -0.84
C ALA A 127 6.34 9.78 -1.24
N VAL A 128 6.76 8.54 -0.96
CA VAL A 128 8.09 8.03 -1.32
C VAL A 128 8.11 7.37 -2.71
N ALA A 129 6.96 6.85 -3.14
CA ALA A 129 6.80 6.25 -4.46
C ALA A 129 7.04 7.29 -5.57
N PRO A 130 7.68 6.93 -6.70
CA PRO A 130 7.77 7.81 -7.87
C PRO A 130 6.38 8.29 -8.34
N THR A 131 6.25 9.56 -8.72
CA THR A 131 4.96 10.15 -9.13
C THR A 131 4.30 9.37 -10.25
N GLU A 132 5.06 8.93 -11.25
CA GLU A 132 4.56 8.15 -12.38
C GLU A 132 3.98 6.80 -11.94
N SER A 133 4.53 6.21 -10.87
CA SER A 133 4.00 4.96 -10.31
C SER A 133 2.69 5.17 -9.56
N VAL A 134 2.53 6.31 -8.86
CA VAL A 134 1.27 6.70 -8.22
C VAL A 134 0.19 6.88 -9.28
N ILE A 135 0.50 7.59 -10.37
CA ILE A 135 -0.43 7.76 -11.50
C ILE A 135 -0.80 6.41 -12.14
N ALA A 136 0.17 5.53 -12.39
CA ALA A 136 -0.11 4.22 -12.96
C ALA A 136 -1.03 3.36 -12.06
N VAL A 137 -0.90 3.47 -10.74
CA VAL A 137 -1.81 2.78 -9.80
C VAL A 137 -3.18 3.46 -9.77
N LEU A 138 -3.26 4.79 -9.80
CA LEU A 138 -4.53 5.53 -9.92
C LEU A 138 -5.33 5.11 -11.16
N ASP A 139 -4.69 5.06 -12.33
CA ASP A 139 -5.31 4.59 -13.58
C ASP A 139 -5.84 3.17 -13.45
N ARG A 140 -5.09 2.30 -12.77
CA ARG A 140 -5.47 0.90 -12.55
C ARG A 140 -6.67 0.77 -11.60
N LEU A 141 -6.69 1.50 -10.48
CA LEU A 141 -7.79 1.45 -9.52
C LEU A 141 -9.09 2.02 -10.11
N THR A 142 -8.98 3.09 -10.89
CA THR A 142 -10.13 3.70 -11.56
C THR A 142 -10.63 2.88 -12.74
N ALA A 143 -9.74 2.18 -13.47
CA ALA A 143 -10.15 1.20 -14.49
C ALA A 143 -10.94 0.02 -13.90
N ALA A 144 -10.66 -0.36 -12.65
CA ALA A 144 -11.46 -1.34 -11.90
C ALA A 144 -12.78 -0.76 -11.35
N ASN A 145 -13.05 0.53 -11.56
CA ASN A 145 -14.25 1.24 -11.12
C ASN A 145 -14.60 1.02 -9.65
N GLY A 146 -13.58 1.03 -8.77
CA GLY A 146 -13.75 0.88 -7.31
C GLY A 146 -14.03 -0.53 -6.81
N THR A 147 -14.16 -1.54 -7.70
CA THR A 147 -14.55 -2.91 -7.32
C THR A 147 -13.55 -3.64 -6.43
N TRP A 148 -12.24 -3.38 -6.59
CA TRP A 148 -11.21 -4.06 -5.80
C TRP A 148 -11.24 -3.72 -4.32
N PHE A 149 -11.65 -2.49 -4.00
CA PHE A 149 -11.72 -2.03 -2.63
C PHE A 149 -13.14 -1.86 -2.15
N GLY A 150 -14.17 -1.96 -2.99
CA GLY A 150 -15.57 -1.75 -2.60
C GLY A 150 -15.91 -0.27 -2.41
N VAL A 151 -15.39 0.58 -3.30
CA VAL A 151 -15.61 2.03 -3.29
C VAL A 151 -16.63 2.39 -4.38
N ASP A 152 -17.61 3.22 -4.05
CA ASP A 152 -18.58 3.75 -5.02
C ASP A 152 -18.06 5.04 -5.65
N LEU A 153 -17.79 4.97 -6.96
CA LEU A 153 -17.31 6.10 -7.77
C LEU A 153 -18.44 6.79 -8.56
N THR A 154 -19.69 6.41 -8.34
CA THR A 154 -20.85 6.97 -9.04
C THR A 154 -20.98 8.46 -8.77
N GLY A 155 -20.96 9.27 -9.84
CA GLY A 155 -21.11 10.72 -9.75
C GLY A 155 -19.96 11.43 -9.02
N VAL A 156 -18.78 10.83 -8.95
CA VAL A 156 -17.56 11.41 -8.38
C VAL A 156 -16.61 11.84 -9.50
N ARG A 157 -16.02 13.02 -9.33
CA ARG A 157 -14.88 13.49 -10.12
C ARG A 157 -13.67 13.61 -9.20
N LEU A 158 -12.59 12.90 -9.52
CA LEU A 158 -11.32 12.95 -8.80
C LEU A 158 -10.39 13.91 -9.55
N ASP A 159 -9.86 14.94 -8.88
CA ASP A 159 -8.87 15.85 -9.46
C ASP A 159 -7.63 15.88 -8.55
N ALA A 160 -6.48 15.45 -9.07
CA ALA A 160 -5.20 15.60 -8.38
C ALA A 160 -4.80 17.08 -8.37
N THR A 161 -4.22 17.56 -7.27
CA THR A 161 -3.81 18.98 -7.12
C THR A 161 -2.33 19.23 -7.41
N ASP A 162 -1.55 18.15 -7.46
CA ASP A 162 -0.09 18.09 -7.64
C ASP A 162 0.32 17.54 -9.01
N THR A 163 -0.65 17.08 -9.81
CA THR A 163 -0.45 16.56 -11.18
C THR A 163 -1.66 16.94 -12.04
N ASP A 164 -1.57 16.75 -13.36
CA ASP A 164 -2.70 16.94 -14.29
C ASP A 164 -3.69 15.75 -14.29
N TRP A 165 -3.52 14.77 -13.38
CA TRP A 165 -4.36 13.58 -13.34
C TRP A 165 -5.78 13.90 -12.85
N SER A 166 -6.77 13.41 -13.58
CA SER A 166 -8.18 13.48 -13.17
C SER A 166 -8.96 12.31 -13.74
N TRP A 167 -10.06 11.94 -13.07
CA TRP A 167 -10.93 10.85 -13.51
C TRP A 167 -12.39 11.10 -13.13
N GLY A 168 -13.31 10.65 -13.99
CA GLY A 168 -14.75 10.64 -13.71
C GLY A 168 -15.44 11.99 -13.94
N SER A 169 -16.70 12.06 -13.51
CA SER A 169 -17.52 13.27 -13.61
C SER A 169 -18.52 13.35 -12.46
N GLY A 170 -18.86 14.56 -12.03
CA GLY A 170 -19.78 14.81 -10.92
C GLY A 170 -19.15 15.65 -9.81
N ARG A 171 -19.42 15.28 -8.55
CA ARG A 171 -18.96 16.05 -7.37
C ARG A 171 -17.43 15.98 -7.27
N PRO A 172 -16.72 17.13 -7.26
CA PRO A 172 -15.26 17.13 -7.23
C PRO A 172 -14.74 16.70 -5.85
N VAL A 173 -13.78 15.79 -5.85
CA VAL A 173 -12.91 15.42 -4.74
C VAL A 173 -11.50 15.85 -5.15
N ARG A 174 -10.99 16.90 -4.49
CA ARG A 174 -9.69 17.50 -4.82
C ARG A 174 -8.71 17.32 -3.66
N THR A 175 -7.58 16.69 -3.94
CA THR A 175 -6.46 16.50 -3.02
C THR A 175 -5.22 16.07 -3.83
N ASP A 176 -4.07 15.91 -3.20
CA ASP A 176 -2.88 15.35 -3.87
C ASP A 176 -3.13 13.91 -4.37
N SER A 177 -2.34 13.50 -5.37
CA SER A 177 -2.43 12.21 -6.04
C SER A 177 -2.33 11.01 -5.08
N GLY A 178 -1.47 11.10 -4.05
CA GLY A 178 -1.32 10.06 -3.02
C GLY A 178 -2.58 9.90 -2.16
N SER A 179 -3.15 11.01 -1.71
CA SER A 179 -4.41 11.01 -0.95
C SER A 179 -5.60 10.51 -1.79
N LEU A 180 -5.67 10.83 -3.09
CA LEU A 180 -6.68 10.24 -3.98
C LEU A 180 -6.51 8.72 -4.10
N LEU A 181 -5.28 8.24 -4.20
CA LEU A 181 -4.98 6.80 -4.28
C LEU A 181 -5.36 6.11 -2.97
N ALA A 182 -5.07 6.70 -1.82
CA ALA A 182 -5.48 6.17 -0.50
C ALA A 182 -7.01 6.07 -0.40
N LEU A 183 -7.73 7.13 -0.80
CA LEU A 183 -9.20 7.14 -0.86
C LEU A 183 -9.75 6.02 -1.77
N LEU A 184 -9.19 5.86 -2.97
CA LEU A 184 -9.54 4.79 -3.91
C LEU A 184 -9.22 3.39 -3.38
N SER A 185 -8.24 3.30 -2.48
CA SER A 185 -7.85 2.06 -1.79
C SER A 185 -8.70 1.79 -0.54
N GLY A 186 -9.80 2.54 -0.35
CA GLY A 186 -10.72 2.38 0.75
C GLY A 186 -10.22 2.94 2.08
N ARG A 187 -9.18 3.79 2.08
CA ARG A 187 -8.66 4.42 3.31
C ARG A 187 -9.47 5.65 3.68
N ALA A 188 -9.57 5.90 4.98
CA ALA A 188 -9.92 7.21 5.51
C ALA A 188 -8.65 8.06 5.62
N LEU A 189 -8.70 9.32 5.19
CA LEU A 189 -7.61 10.26 5.39
C LEU A 189 -7.58 10.74 6.85
N PRO A 190 -6.43 11.26 7.36
CA PRO A 190 -6.32 11.76 8.73
C PRO A 190 -7.32 12.88 9.08
N ASP A 191 -7.81 13.62 8.09
CA ASP A 191 -8.84 14.66 8.25
C ASP A 191 -10.28 14.13 8.20
N GLY A 192 -10.45 12.80 8.16
CA GLY A 192 -11.75 12.12 8.18
C GLY A 192 -12.42 11.98 6.80
N ARG A 193 -11.79 12.44 5.71
CA ARG A 193 -12.34 12.24 4.36
C ARG A 193 -12.31 10.76 3.97
N THR A 194 -13.41 10.30 3.37
CA THR A 194 -13.57 8.95 2.81
C THR A 194 -14.32 9.02 1.48
N LEU A 195 -14.22 7.97 0.66
CA LEU A 195 -15.16 7.74 -0.44
C LEU A 195 -16.33 6.85 0.02
N PRO A 196 -17.52 6.97 -0.60
CA PRO A 196 -18.63 6.09 -0.29
C PRO A 196 -18.30 4.63 -0.61
N ARG A 197 -18.98 3.70 0.07
CA ARG A 197 -18.78 2.25 -0.06
C ARG A 197 -19.96 1.63 -0.80
N VAL A 198 -19.72 0.60 -1.61
CA VAL A 198 -20.77 -0.26 -2.20
C VAL A 198 -21.23 -1.34 -1.24
#